data_AF-A0A485D9U7-F1
#
_entry.id   AF-A0A485D9U7-F1
#
_cell.length_a   1.000
_cell.length_b   1.000
_cell.length_c   1.000
_cell.angle_alpha   90.00
_cell.angle_beta   90.00
_cell.angle_gamma   90.00
#
_symmetry.space_group_name_H-M   'P 1'
#
loop_
_entity.id
_entity.type
_entity.pdbx_description
1 polymer ?
#
loop_
_entity_poly.entity_id
_entity_poly.type
_entity_poly.pdbx_seq_one_letter_code
_entity_poly.pdbx_strand_id
1 'polypeptide(L)'
;MQYIKIHSQDNVAVALADMAAGTQVTIDDDAVTLSQDVVRGHKFALRAIAKGENVIKYGLPIGHALADIAPGEHIHAHNTRTNLSDLDEYRYQPELAEPSAQPADRDVQLYRRANGEVGVRNELWILPTVGCVNGIARQIQNRFLKETNEAEGTDGVFLFSHTYGCSQLGDDHINTRTMLQNMVRHPNAGAVLVIGLGCGEQPGRRVP
;
A
#
# COMPACT_ATOMS: atom_id res chain seq x y z
N MET A 1 22.17 -6.08 13.54
CA MET A 1 22.00 -4.61 13.56
C MET A 1 20.85 -4.29 14.50
N GLN A 2 21.08 -3.52 15.58
CA GLN A 2 20.08 -3.30 16.64
C GLN A 2 19.37 -1.93 16.53
N TYR A 3 19.77 -1.09 15.58
CA TYR A 3 19.24 0.24 15.35
C TYR A 3 19.40 0.62 13.87
N ILE A 4 18.68 1.64 13.42
CA ILE A 4 18.77 2.19 12.06
C ILE A 4 18.63 3.71 12.06
N LYS A 5 19.56 4.38 11.36
CA LYS A 5 19.44 5.77 10.90
C LYS A 5 19.06 5.71 9.42
N ILE A 6 17.99 6.39 9.03
CA ILE A 6 17.37 6.17 7.71
C ILE A 6 17.97 7.11 6.68
N HIS A 7 18.20 8.36 7.07
CA HIS A 7 18.79 9.38 6.22
C HIS A 7 19.98 10.05 6.93
N SER A 8 20.98 10.49 6.17
CA SER A 8 22.22 11.10 6.72
C SER A 8 21.96 12.35 7.56
N GLN A 9 20.90 13.10 7.24
CA GLN A 9 20.48 14.31 7.98
C GLN A 9 19.66 14.02 9.24
N ASP A 10 19.32 12.76 9.52
CA ASP A 10 18.51 12.43 10.70
C ASP A 10 19.29 12.73 11.99
N ASN A 11 18.62 13.37 12.95
CA ASN A 11 19.14 13.59 14.31
C ASN A 11 18.64 12.53 15.32
N VAL A 12 17.92 11.53 14.83
CA VAL A 12 17.40 10.40 15.59
C VAL A 12 17.67 9.08 14.87
N ALA A 13 17.69 7.98 15.62
CA ALA A 13 17.65 6.63 15.08
C ALA A 13 16.49 5.85 15.69
N VAL A 14 16.13 4.73 15.06
CA VAL A 14 15.09 3.82 15.52
C VAL A 14 15.71 2.54 16.05
N ALA A 15 15.29 2.08 17.23
CA ALA A 15 15.68 0.80 17.77
C ALA A 15 15.00 -0.37 17.00
N LEU A 16 15.78 -1.37 16.59
CA LEU A 16 15.30 -2.59 15.92
C LEU A 16 15.11 -3.77 16.91
N ALA A 17 15.56 -3.59 18.15
CA ALA A 17 15.37 -4.49 19.28
C ALA A 17 15.13 -3.67 20.55
N ASP A 18 14.76 -4.32 21.65
CA ASP A 18 14.75 -3.67 22.96
C ASP A 18 16.19 -3.47 23.41
N MET A 19 16.54 -2.22 23.72
CA MET A 19 17.91 -1.80 24.06
C MET A 19 17.93 -1.24 25.47
N ALA A 20 18.82 -1.76 26.32
CA ALA A 20 18.92 -1.33 27.71
C ALA A 20 19.64 0.01 27.83
N ALA A 21 19.35 0.76 28.90
CA ALA A 21 20.16 1.89 29.33
C ALA A 21 21.64 1.50 29.44
N GLY A 22 22.54 2.40 29.06
CA GLY A 22 23.98 2.15 29.01
C GLY A 22 24.46 1.44 27.73
N THR A 23 23.56 1.01 26.84
CA THR A 23 23.95 0.45 25.54
C THR A 23 24.64 1.52 24.70
N GLN A 24 25.83 1.23 24.18
CA GLN A 24 26.55 2.10 23.26
C GLN A 24 26.13 1.82 21.81
N VAL A 25 25.78 2.89 21.11
CA VAL A 25 25.38 2.92 19.71
C VAL A 25 26.45 3.66 18.93
N THR A 26 26.83 3.15 17.75
CA THR A 26 27.79 3.81 16.86
C THR A 26 27.17 3.97 15.49
N ILE A 27 27.00 5.22 15.04
CA ILE A 27 26.39 5.58 13.76
C ILE A 27 27.20 6.72 13.14
N ASP A 28 27.60 6.59 11.88
CA ASP A 28 28.38 7.60 11.14
C ASP A 28 29.63 8.09 11.91
N ASP A 29 30.37 7.14 12.52
CA ASP A 29 31.55 7.36 13.38
C ASP A 29 31.30 8.03 14.74
N ASP A 30 30.07 8.47 15.04
CA ASP A 30 29.68 9.01 16.34
C ASP A 30 29.20 7.92 17.30
N ALA A 31 29.64 7.99 18.56
CA ALA A 31 29.22 7.08 19.62
C ALA A 31 28.24 7.75 20.60
N VAL A 32 27.10 7.11 20.84
CA VAL A 32 26.04 7.59 21.73
C VAL A 32 25.68 6.49 22.71
N THR A 33 25.58 6.81 24.00
CA THR A 33 25.15 5.87 25.04
C THR A 33 23.70 6.15 25.40
N LEU A 34 22.85 5.12 25.39
CA LEU A 34 21.44 5.27 25.78
C LEU A 34 21.32 5.63 27.26
N SER A 35 20.56 6.67 27.57
CA SER A 35 20.34 7.12 28.96
C SER A 35 19.17 6.38 29.64
N GLN A 36 18.26 5.80 28.85
CA GLN A 36 17.17 4.95 29.31
C GLN A 36 17.02 3.72 28.42
N ASP A 37 16.19 2.77 28.85
CA ASP A 37 15.73 1.68 28.00
C ASP A 37 14.93 2.23 26.81
N VAL A 38 15.22 1.71 25.62
CA VAL A 38 14.52 2.06 24.38
C VAL A 38 13.93 0.78 23.79
N VAL A 39 12.61 0.71 23.76
CA VAL A 39 11.86 -0.44 23.22
C VAL A 39 11.97 -0.46 21.69
N ARG A 40 11.93 -1.66 21.10
CA ARG A 40 11.89 -1.84 19.64
C ARG A 40 10.84 -0.94 18.99
N GLY A 41 11.24 -0.25 17.92
CA GLY A 41 10.42 0.67 17.13
C GLY A 41 10.42 2.11 17.65
N HIS A 42 10.93 2.34 18.86
CA HIS A 42 11.03 3.68 19.43
C HIS A 42 12.28 4.41 18.95
N LYS A 43 12.28 5.74 19.08
CA LYS A 43 13.36 6.61 18.62
C LYS A 43 14.29 6.96 19.77
N PHE A 44 15.54 7.22 19.48
CA PHE A 44 16.47 7.85 20.42
C PHE A 44 17.28 8.93 19.73
N ALA A 45 17.72 9.91 20.50
CA ALA A 45 18.48 11.05 19.99
C ALA A 45 19.91 10.64 19.63
N LEU A 46 20.40 11.04 18.46
CA LEU A 46 21.81 10.86 18.07
C LEU A 46 22.70 12.02 18.53
N ARG A 47 22.09 13.17 18.80
CA ARG A 47 22.75 14.38 19.28
C ARG A 47 21.80 15.14 20.20
N ALA A 48 22.29 16.19 20.84
CA ALA A 48 21.43 17.07 21.62
C ALA A 48 20.41 17.76 20.69
N ILE A 49 19.16 17.85 21.13
CA ILE A 49 18.06 18.54 20.43
C ILE A 49 17.47 19.54 21.41
N ALA A 50 17.60 20.83 21.13
CA ALA A 50 17.09 21.87 22.03
C ALA A 50 15.56 21.92 22.02
N LYS A 51 14.95 22.43 23.09
CA LYS A 51 13.50 22.69 23.13
C LYS A 51 13.06 23.54 21.93
N GLY A 52 12.05 23.06 21.21
CA GLY A 52 11.52 23.68 19.99
C GLY A 52 12.30 23.35 18.71
N GLU A 53 13.47 22.72 18.80
CA GLU A 53 14.22 22.25 17.63
C GLU A 53 13.50 21.08 16.98
N ASN A 54 13.64 20.98 15.66
CA ASN A 54 13.03 19.91 14.88
C ASN A 54 13.68 18.55 15.14
N VAL A 55 12.81 17.55 15.25
CA VAL A 55 13.18 16.14 15.19
C VAL A 55 13.18 15.74 13.72
N ILE A 56 14.35 15.39 13.18
CA ILE A 56 14.57 15.07 11.77
C ILE A 56 14.66 13.55 11.61
N LYS A 57 13.75 13.00 10.80
CA LYS A 57 13.72 11.58 10.42
C LYS A 57 13.35 11.47 8.94
N TYR A 58 13.96 10.55 8.19
CA TYR A 58 13.83 10.46 6.73
C TYR A 58 14.33 11.72 5.99
N GLY A 59 15.20 12.51 6.63
CA GLY A 59 15.65 13.80 6.11
C GLY A 59 14.63 14.94 6.23
N LEU A 60 13.50 14.70 6.92
CA LEU A 60 12.41 15.68 7.05
C LEU A 60 12.06 15.96 8.51
N PRO A 61 11.56 17.17 8.83
CA PRO A 61 11.09 17.50 10.17
C PRO A 61 9.75 16.80 10.46
N ILE A 62 9.78 15.80 11.35
CA ILE A 62 8.57 15.04 11.73
C ILE A 62 7.84 15.65 12.94
N GLY A 63 8.48 16.59 13.63
CA GLY A 63 8.01 17.20 14.86
C GLY A 63 9.07 18.11 15.48
N HIS A 64 8.80 18.58 16.70
CA HIS A 64 9.73 19.38 17.50
C HIS A 64 9.83 18.86 18.93
N ALA A 65 10.93 19.20 19.60
CA ALA A 65 11.17 18.85 21.00
C ALA A 65 10.36 19.75 21.97
N LEU A 66 9.76 19.15 23.00
CA LEU A 66 8.99 19.85 24.04
C LEU A 66 9.87 20.34 25.20
N ALA A 67 11.06 19.76 25.33
CA ALA A 67 12.12 20.09 26.27
C ALA A 67 13.48 19.84 25.59
N ASP A 68 14.58 20.21 26.24
CA ASP A 68 15.91 19.81 25.76
C ASP A 68 16.04 18.28 25.87
N ILE A 69 16.52 17.64 24.80
CA ILE A 69 16.70 16.18 24.69
C ILE A 69 18.19 15.90 24.58
N ALA A 70 18.72 15.09 25.50
CA ALA A 70 20.13 14.72 25.49
C ALA A 70 20.43 13.61 24.45
N PRO A 71 21.67 13.50 23.95
CA PRO A 71 22.08 12.34 23.15
C PRO A 71 21.77 11.02 23.88
N GLY A 72 21.23 10.05 23.16
CA GLY A 72 20.87 8.73 23.70
C GLY A 72 19.55 8.68 24.48
N GLU A 73 18.88 9.83 24.62
CA GLU A 73 17.56 9.88 25.27
C GLU A 73 16.47 9.29 24.38
N HIS A 74 15.54 8.59 25.01
CA HIS A 74 14.36 8.04 24.36
C HIS A 74 13.41 9.14 23.86
N ILE A 75 13.17 9.19 22.56
CA ILE A 75 12.29 10.17 21.90
C ILE A 75 10.90 9.59 21.67
N HIS A 76 9.90 10.16 22.35
CA HIS A 76 8.49 9.78 22.18
C HIS A 76 7.53 10.93 22.49
N ALA A 77 6.23 10.64 22.61
CA ALA A 77 5.17 11.65 22.75
C ALA A 77 5.29 12.52 24.03
N HIS A 78 6.09 12.09 25.01
CA HIS A 78 6.30 12.84 26.24
C HIS A 78 7.28 14.01 26.07
N ASN A 79 8.28 13.89 25.19
CA ASN A 79 9.31 14.91 24.95
C ASN A 79 9.29 15.47 23.51
N THR A 80 8.39 15.00 22.65
CA THR A 80 8.22 15.52 21.28
C THR A 80 6.76 15.63 20.87
N ARG A 81 6.49 16.55 19.96
CA ARG A 81 5.17 16.72 19.34
C ARG A 81 5.31 16.81 17.83
N THR A 82 4.38 16.22 17.09
CA THR A 82 4.36 16.31 15.63
C THR A 82 4.09 17.75 15.17
N ASN A 83 4.63 18.12 14.01
CA ASN A 83 4.37 19.41 13.36
C ASN A 83 3.10 19.36 12.48
N LEU A 84 2.31 18.28 12.55
CA LEU A 84 1.02 18.22 11.87
C LEU A 84 0.08 19.29 12.42
N SER A 85 -0.39 20.16 11.54
CA SER A 85 -1.44 21.16 11.77
C SER A 85 -2.50 21.04 10.68
N ASP A 86 -3.60 21.75 10.84
CA ASP A 86 -4.54 21.96 9.74
C ASP A 86 -3.78 22.59 8.56
N LEU A 87 -3.83 21.93 7.41
CA LEU A 87 -3.09 22.31 6.21
C LEU A 87 -3.90 23.38 5.47
N ASP A 88 -3.68 24.66 5.80
CA ASP A 88 -4.26 25.76 5.03
C ASP A 88 -3.48 26.01 3.72
N GLU A 89 -2.18 25.67 3.70
CA GLU A 89 -1.29 25.91 2.56
C GLU A 89 -0.35 24.71 2.31
N TYR A 90 -0.53 24.03 1.18
CA TYR A 90 0.41 23.03 0.65
C TYR A 90 0.90 23.45 -0.73
N ARG A 91 2.23 23.44 -0.93
CA ARG A 91 2.84 23.70 -2.24
C ARG A 91 3.70 22.51 -2.65
N TYR A 92 3.28 21.84 -3.72
CA TYR A 92 4.11 20.82 -4.37
C TYR A 92 5.32 21.47 -5.04
N GLN A 93 6.52 21.11 -4.58
CA GLN A 93 7.80 21.53 -5.18
C GLN A 93 8.63 20.27 -5.45
N PRO A 94 8.48 19.64 -6.63
CA PRO A 94 9.24 18.44 -6.93
C PRO A 94 10.71 18.76 -7.13
N GLU A 95 11.57 17.98 -6.48
CA GLU A 95 12.97 17.86 -6.87
C GLU A 95 13.05 16.76 -7.95
N LEU A 96 13.21 17.18 -9.19
CA LEU A 96 13.33 16.25 -10.32
C LEU A 96 14.74 15.67 -10.32
N ALA A 97 14.86 14.41 -9.92
CA ALA A 97 16.08 13.65 -10.13
C ALA A 97 16.10 13.11 -11.58
N GLU A 98 17.26 13.19 -12.23
CA GLU A 98 17.48 12.50 -13.50
C GLU A 98 17.31 10.99 -13.29
N PRO A 99 16.52 10.30 -14.14
CA PRO A 99 16.39 8.86 -14.05
C PRO A 99 17.76 8.20 -14.15
N SER A 100 18.04 7.24 -13.27
CA SER A 100 19.20 6.38 -13.46
C SER A 100 19.05 5.58 -14.76
N ALA A 101 20.18 5.12 -15.30
CA ALA A 101 20.18 4.27 -16.49
C ALA A 101 19.23 3.08 -16.29
N GLN A 102 18.26 2.91 -17.20
CA GLN A 102 17.35 1.79 -17.13
C GLN A 102 18.15 0.49 -17.30
N PRO A 103 17.94 -0.52 -16.43
CA PRO A 103 18.51 -1.83 -16.66
C PRO A 103 17.97 -2.40 -17.98
N ALA A 104 18.76 -3.25 -18.62
CA ALA A 104 18.33 -3.92 -19.84
C ALA A 104 17.05 -4.75 -19.62
N ASP A 105 16.24 -4.84 -20.66
CA ASP A 105 15.03 -5.67 -20.68
C ASP A 105 15.35 -7.13 -20.30
N ARG A 106 14.42 -7.75 -19.59
CA ARG A 106 14.49 -9.17 -19.23
C ARG A 106 13.38 -9.94 -19.90
N ASP A 107 13.71 -11.14 -20.36
CA ASP A 107 12.71 -12.07 -20.87
C ASP A 107 11.74 -12.45 -19.76
N VAL A 108 10.45 -12.32 -20.06
CA VAL A 108 9.34 -12.66 -19.16
C VAL A 108 8.26 -13.41 -19.93
N GLN A 109 7.61 -14.36 -19.25
CA GLN A 109 6.46 -15.09 -19.81
C GLN A 109 5.20 -14.26 -19.61
N LEU A 110 4.46 -14.02 -20.70
CA LEU A 110 3.35 -13.07 -20.73
C LEU A 110 2.20 -13.58 -21.61
N TYR A 111 0.98 -13.20 -21.27
CA TYR A 111 -0.23 -13.46 -22.06
C TYR A 111 -0.61 -12.21 -22.87
N ARG A 112 -0.37 -12.25 -24.19
CA ARG A 112 -0.75 -11.16 -25.09
C ARG A 112 -2.25 -11.18 -25.37
N ARG A 113 -2.93 -10.05 -25.20
CA ARG A 113 -4.38 -9.93 -25.43
C ARG A 113 -4.66 -9.29 -26.79
N ALA A 114 -5.84 -9.58 -27.34
CA ALA A 114 -6.24 -9.07 -28.65
C ALA A 114 -6.39 -7.53 -28.68
N ASN A 115 -6.63 -6.91 -27.53
CA ASN A 115 -6.70 -5.45 -27.37
C ASN A 115 -5.31 -4.76 -27.30
N GLY A 116 -4.22 -5.53 -27.39
CA GLY A 116 -2.84 -5.02 -27.31
C GLY A 116 -2.27 -4.94 -25.89
N GLU A 117 -3.08 -5.18 -24.86
CA GLU A 117 -2.61 -5.25 -23.48
C GLU A 117 -1.95 -6.60 -23.18
N VAL A 118 -1.29 -6.68 -22.02
CA VAL A 118 -0.53 -7.86 -21.62
C VAL A 118 -0.86 -8.26 -20.19
N GLY A 119 -1.25 -9.52 -20.01
CA GLY A 119 -1.46 -10.14 -18.72
C GLY A 119 -0.21 -10.90 -18.26
N VAL A 120 0.02 -10.90 -16.94
CA VAL A 120 1.02 -11.77 -16.28
C VAL A 120 0.38 -13.05 -15.73
N ARG A 121 -0.94 -13.16 -15.83
CA ARG A 121 -1.74 -14.33 -15.50
C ARG A 121 -2.84 -14.54 -16.53
N ASN A 122 -3.37 -15.75 -16.59
CA ASN A 122 -4.48 -16.18 -17.42
C ASN A 122 -5.57 -16.80 -16.55
N GLU A 123 -6.34 -15.92 -15.93
CA GLU A 123 -7.40 -16.25 -14.97
C GLU A 123 -8.79 -16.18 -15.64
N LEU A 124 -9.75 -16.93 -15.12
CA LEU A 124 -11.17 -16.83 -15.51
C LEU A 124 -11.95 -16.11 -14.42
N TRP A 125 -12.59 -14.99 -14.74
CA TRP A 125 -13.27 -14.16 -13.75
C TRP A 125 -14.78 -14.26 -13.87
N ILE A 126 -15.47 -14.40 -12.73
CA ILE A 126 -16.93 -14.36 -12.65
C ILE A 126 -17.32 -13.09 -11.90
N LEU A 127 -18.03 -12.20 -12.59
CA LEU A 127 -18.40 -10.85 -12.11
C LEU A 127 -19.92 -10.68 -12.03
N PRO A 128 -20.52 -10.89 -10.85
CA PRO A 128 -21.86 -10.41 -10.52
C PRO A 128 -22.00 -8.89 -10.67
N THR A 129 -23.03 -8.44 -11.40
CA THR A 129 -23.36 -7.01 -11.48
C THR A 129 -24.17 -6.51 -10.28
N VAL A 130 -24.74 -7.42 -9.49
CA VAL A 130 -25.55 -7.14 -8.29
C VAL A 130 -25.32 -8.20 -7.21
N GLY A 131 -25.47 -7.83 -5.94
CA GLY A 131 -25.22 -8.75 -4.82
C GLY A 131 -26.13 -10.00 -4.80
N CYS A 132 -27.36 -9.88 -5.31
CA CYS A 132 -28.35 -10.97 -5.29
C CYS A 132 -27.91 -12.24 -6.04
N VAL A 133 -26.98 -12.14 -7.01
CA VAL A 133 -26.50 -13.31 -7.78
C VAL A 133 -25.20 -13.89 -7.28
N ASN A 134 -24.60 -13.35 -6.22
CA ASN A 134 -23.35 -13.86 -5.66
C ASN A 134 -23.45 -15.35 -5.31
N GLY A 135 -24.59 -15.80 -4.76
CA GLY A 135 -24.84 -17.20 -4.42
C GLY A 135 -24.85 -18.11 -5.65
N ILE A 136 -25.57 -17.71 -6.71
CA ILE A 136 -25.63 -18.44 -7.98
C ILE A 136 -24.26 -18.47 -8.65
N ALA A 137 -23.55 -17.34 -8.69
CA ALA A 137 -22.21 -17.24 -9.25
C ALA A 137 -21.22 -18.19 -8.56
N ARG A 138 -21.32 -18.34 -7.23
CA ARG A 138 -20.53 -19.31 -6.46
C ARG A 138 -20.86 -20.76 -6.81
N GLN A 139 -22.13 -21.08 -7.01
CA GLN A 139 -22.53 -22.41 -7.46
C GLN A 139 -22.00 -22.72 -8.87
N ILE A 140 -22.05 -21.75 -9.79
CA ILE A 140 -21.48 -21.86 -11.13
C ILE A 140 -19.97 -22.12 -11.05
N GLN A 141 -19.23 -21.32 -10.27
CA GLN A 141 -17.79 -21.50 -10.06
C GLN A 141 -17.47 -22.92 -9.56
N ASN A 142 -18.12 -23.34 -8.48
CA ASN A 142 -17.87 -24.65 -7.86
C ASN A 142 -18.18 -25.81 -8.81
N ARG A 143 -19.23 -25.68 -9.62
CA ARG A 143 -19.59 -26.69 -10.62
C ARG A 143 -18.56 -26.74 -11.74
N PHE A 144 -18.18 -25.59 -12.29
CA PHE A 144 -17.18 -25.49 -13.35
C PHE A 144 -15.85 -26.12 -12.93
N LEU A 145 -15.36 -25.78 -11.74
CA LEU A 145 -14.11 -26.35 -11.22
C LEU A 145 -14.17 -27.89 -11.09
N LYS A 146 -15.31 -28.45 -10.64
CA LYS A 146 -15.49 -29.91 -10.55
C LYS A 146 -15.53 -30.58 -11.91
N GLU A 147 -16.15 -29.96 -12.91
CA GLU A 147 -16.31 -30.53 -14.25
C GLU A 147 -15.04 -30.39 -15.11
N THR A 148 -14.09 -29.53 -14.73
CA THR A 148 -12.91 -29.16 -15.53
C THR A 148 -11.57 -29.48 -14.88
N ASN A 149 -11.55 -30.37 -13.87
CA ASN A 149 -10.33 -30.69 -13.12
C ASN A 149 -9.65 -29.41 -12.58
N GLU A 150 -10.42 -28.58 -11.86
CA GLU A 150 -9.97 -27.30 -11.32
C GLU A 150 -9.50 -26.28 -12.37
N ALA A 151 -10.05 -26.34 -13.60
CA ALA A 151 -9.69 -25.48 -14.71
C ALA A 151 -8.21 -25.57 -15.11
N GLU A 152 -7.72 -26.80 -15.27
CA GLU A 152 -6.35 -27.11 -15.69
C GLU A 152 -5.92 -26.29 -16.93
N GLY A 153 -4.73 -25.70 -16.87
CA GLY A 153 -4.21 -24.81 -17.92
C GLY A 153 -4.55 -23.32 -17.75
N THR A 154 -5.24 -22.95 -16.68
CA THR A 154 -5.44 -21.55 -16.25
C THR A 154 -4.73 -21.28 -14.93
N ASP A 155 -4.57 -20.00 -14.59
CA ASP A 155 -4.05 -19.59 -13.28
C ASP A 155 -5.14 -19.58 -12.19
N GLY A 156 -6.38 -19.96 -12.54
CA GLY A 156 -7.49 -20.14 -11.63
C GLY A 156 -8.78 -19.46 -12.08
N VAL A 157 -9.84 -19.77 -11.34
CA VAL A 157 -11.19 -19.23 -11.55
C VAL A 157 -11.62 -18.44 -10.34
N PHE A 158 -11.88 -17.15 -10.50
CA PHE A 158 -12.14 -16.23 -9.39
C PHE A 158 -13.53 -15.60 -9.47
N LEU A 159 -14.28 -15.72 -8.38
CA LEU A 159 -15.53 -15.00 -8.18
C LEU A 159 -15.26 -13.71 -7.41
N PHE A 160 -15.51 -12.57 -8.06
CA PHE A 160 -15.46 -11.27 -7.39
C PHE A 160 -16.88 -10.85 -7.03
N SER A 161 -17.32 -11.26 -5.83
CA SER A 161 -18.67 -10.96 -5.33
C SER A 161 -18.95 -9.46 -5.34
N HIS A 162 -20.16 -9.11 -5.77
CA HIS A 162 -20.64 -7.73 -5.70
C HIS A 162 -20.96 -7.36 -4.24
N THR A 163 -20.35 -6.30 -3.72
CA THR A 163 -20.42 -5.92 -2.30
C THR A 163 -21.52 -4.92 -1.97
N TYR A 164 -22.15 -4.30 -2.98
CA TYR A 164 -23.12 -3.24 -2.79
C TYR A 164 -24.57 -3.70 -2.96
N GLY A 165 -25.49 -2.96 -2.34
CA GLY A 165 -26.92 -3.08 -2.60
C GLY A 165 -27.32 -2.45 -3.93
N CYS A 166 -28.53 -2.73 -4.41
CA CYS A 166 -29.04 -2.21 -5.69
C CYS A 166 -29.43 -0.72 -5.67
N SER A 167 -29.48 -0.08 -4.50
CA SER A 167 -29.90 1.33 -4.34
C SER A 167 -28.75 2.33 -4.42
N GLN A 168 -27.79 2.12 -5.33
CA GLN A 168 -26.73 3.09 -5.58
C GLN A 168 -27.22 4.22 -6.48
N LEU A 169 -26.87 5.46 -6.15
CA LEU A 169 -27.28 6.66 -6.87
C LEU A 169 -26.08 7.59 -7.10
N GLY A 170 -26.16 8.43 -8.13
CA GLY A 170 -25.13 9.43 -8.42
C GLY A 170 -23.73 8.82 -8.58
N ASP A 171 -22.76 9.41 -7.89
CA ASP A 171 -21.34 9.04 -7.99
C ASP A 171 -21.07 7.59 -7.55
N ASP A 172 -21.83 7.05 -6.58
CA ASP A 172 -21.68 5.66 -6.15
C ASP A 172 -21.97 4.68 -7.29
N HIS A 173 -23.04 4.94 -8.05
CA HIS A 173 -23.39 4.11 -9.20
C HIS A 173 -22.34 4.20 -10.32
N ILE A 174 -21.82 5.41 -10.58
CA ILE A 174 -20.79 5.65 -11.59
C ILE A 174 -19.49 4.93 -11.21
N ASN A 175 -19.08 5.02 -9.94
CA ASN A 175 -17.86 4.38 -9.43
C ASN A 175 -17.96 2.85 -9.51
N THR A 176 -19.07 2.26 -9.03
CA THR A 176 -19.27 0.80 -9.12
C THR A 176 -19.28 0.32 -10.56
N ARG A 177 -19.98 1.03 -11.46
CA ARG A 177 -20.02 0.69 -12.87
C ARG A 177 -18.64 0.74 -13.50
N THR A 178 -17.88 1.81 -13.25
CA THR A 178 -16.53 2.00 -13.79
C THR A 178 -15.59 0.90 -13.28
N MET A 179 -15.66 0.57 -11.99
CA MET A 179 -14.90 -0.53 -11.40
C MET A 179 -15.21 -1.86 -12.09
N LEU A 180 -16.48 -2.23 -12.23
CA LEU A 180 -16.87 -3.48 -12.89
C LEU A 180 -16.41 -3.51 -14.36
N GLN A 181 -16.52 -2.40 -15.09
CA GLN A 181 -16.03 -2.30 -16.47
C GLN A 181 -14.51 -2.48 -16.56
N ASN A 182 -13.76 -1.88 -15.63
CA ASN A 182 -12.30 -2.05 -15.56
C ASN A 182 -11.92 -3.48 -15.20
N MET A 183 -12.68 -4.14 -14.33
CA MET A 183 -12.46 -5.56 -14.01
C MET A 183 -12.71 -6.46 -15.22
N VAL A 184 -13.75 -6.19 -16.02
CA VAL A 184 -14.00 -6.97 -17.24
C VAL A 184 -12.84 -6.86 -18.23
N ARG A 185 -12.21 -5.68 -18.33
CA ARG A 185 -11.14 -5.41 -19.28
C ARG A 185 -9.75 -5.73 -18.76
N HIS A 186 -9.64 -6.23 -17.53
CA HIS A 186 -8.34 -6.40 -16.89
C HIS A 186 -7.50 -7.45 -17.63
N PRO A 187 -6.23 -7.17 -17.98
CA PRO A 187 -5.45 -8.05 -18.87
C PRO A 187 -5.09 -9.41 -18.26
N ASN A 188 -5.14 -9.57 -16.93
CA ASN A 188 -4.99 -10.89 -16.31
C ASN A 188 -6.24 -11.78 -16.47
N ALA A 189 -7.39 -11.21 -16.78
CA ALA A 189 -8.58 -11.98 -17.09
C ALA A 189 -8.48 -12.50 -18.52
N GLY A 190 -8.18 -13.80 -18.66
CA GLY A 190 -8.20 -14.49 -19.95
C GLY A 190 -9.61 -14.63 -20.52
N ALA A 191 -10.60 -14.73 -19.63
CA ALA A 191 -12.00 -14.55 -19.97
C ALA A 191 -12.79 -14.07 -18.76
N VAL A 192 -13.94 -13.44 -19.03
CA VAL A 192 -14.83 -12.90 -17.99
C VAL A 192 -16.26 -13.34 -18.25
N LEU A 193 -16.90 -13.90 -17.23
CA LEU A 193 -18.34 -14.19 -17.19
C LEU A 193 -19.04 -13.12 -16.35
N VAL A 194 -19.82 -12.25 -17.01
CA VAL A 194 -20.64 -11.24 -16.33
C VAL A 194 -22.04 -11.81 -16.06
N ILE A 195 -22.49 -11.75 -14.81
CA ILE A 195 -23.80 -12.28 -14.39
C ILE A 195 -24.66 -11.13 -13.88
N GLY A 196 -25.82 -10.93 -14.52
CA GLY A 196 -26.80 -9.93 -14.09
C GLY A 196 -28.22 -10.47 -14.05
N LEU A 197 -29.07 -9.83 -13.23
CA LEU A 197 -30.53 -10.11 -13.16
C LEU A 197 -31.37 -9.13 -13.97
N GLY A 198 -30.76 -8.07 -14.52
CA GLY A 198 -31.47 -6.98 -15.20
C GLY A 198 -32.20 -5.98 -14.28
N CYS A 199 -32.13 -6.17 -12.96
CA CYS A 199 -32.77 -5.29 -11.96
C CYS A 199 -31.92 -4.06 -11.58
N GLY A 200 -30.60 -4.09 -11.81
CA GLY A 200 -29.76 -2.89 -11.76
C GLY A 200 -29.76 -2.20 -13.12
N GLU A 201 -29.76 -0.87 -13.17
CA GLU A 201 -29.68 -0.07 -14.40
C GLU A 201 -28.32 -0.19 -15.12
N GLN A 202 -27.84 -1.41 -15.32
CA GLN A 202 -26.69 -1.71 -16.14
C GLN A 202 -27.21 -2.31 -17.44
N PRO A 203 -27.23 -1.55 -18.56
CA PRO A 203 -27.61 -2.10 -19.83
C PRO A 203 -26.61 -3.21 -20.18
N GLY A 204 -27.06 -4.47 -20.18
CA GLY A 204 -26.31 -5.66 -20.62
C GLY A 204 -25.89 -5.63 -22.10
N ARG A 205 -25.86 -4.45 -22.72
CA ARG A 205 -25.58 -4.18 -24.13
C ARG A 205 -24.28 -3.39 -24.34
N ARG A 206 -23.54 -3.03 -23.27
CA ARG A 206 -22.26 -2.29 -23.37
C ARG A 206 -21.19 -2.81 -22.41
N VAL A 207 -21.02 -4.12 -22.38
CA VAL A 207 -19.73 -4.72 -22.04
C VAL A 207 -19.12 -5.06 -23.40
N PRO A 208 -18.10 -4.31 -23.88
CA PRO A 208 -17.43 -4.66 -25.13
C PRO A 208 -16.64 -5.96 -25.00
#